data_AF-A0A851FEA2-F1
#
_entry.id   AF-A0A851FEA2-F1
#
_cell.length_a   1.000
_cell.length_b   1.000
_cell.length_c   1.000
_cell.angle_alpha   90.00
_cell.angle_beta   90.00
_cell.angle_gamma   90.00
#
_symmetry.space_group_name_H-M   'P 1'
#
loop_
_entity.id
_entity.type
_entity.pdbx_description
1 polymer ?
#
loop_
_entity_poly.entity_id
_entity_poly.type
_entity_poly.pdbx_seq_one_letter_code
_entity_poly.pdbx_strand_id
1 'polypeptide(L)'
;SSSALLQHITALLECSLAALVTLLVSDPVGSLHIRSCRVKKLSDWYTMLYNPSPDYITTVHCTHEAVYPLYTIVFIYYAFCLVLMMLLRPLLVKKIACGLGKSDRFKSIYAALYFFPILTVLQAVGGGLLYYAFPYIILVLSLVTLAVYMSASEVESCKDLLVRKKRLVVLFSHWLLHAYGIISISKLDKLEQDLPLLALVPAPALFYLLTAKYTEPSRILSEGGNGH
;
A
#
# COMPACT_ATOMS: atom_id res chain seq x y z
N SER A 1 10.28 0.01 23.46
CA SER A 1 9.85 -1.08 22.55
C SER A 1 8.36 -1.40 22.72
N SER A 2 7.89 -1.82 23.91
CA SER A 2 6.48 -2.18 24.15
C SER A 2 5.45 -1.09 23.79
N SER A 3 5.74 0.17 24.13
CA SER A 3 4.85 1.31 23.85
C SER A 3 4.68 1.61 22.36
N ALA A 4 5.73 1.45 21.55
CA ALA A 4 5.66 1.67 20.11
C ALA A 4 4.85 0.55 19.43
N LEU A 5 5.06 -0.70 19.85
CA LEU A 5 4.26 -1.84 19.37
C LEU A 5 2.78 -1.63 19.68
N LEU A 6 2.45 -1.17 20.89
CA LEU A 6 1.06 -0.89 21.27
C LEU A 6 0.46 0.23 20.40
N GLN A 7 1.22 1.29 20.10
CA GLN A 7 0.79 2.34 19.17
C GLN A 7 0.54 1.83 17.75
N HIS A 8 1.39 0.92 17.26
CA HIS A 8 1.18 0.29 15.94
C HIS A 8 -0.05 -0.61 15.92
N ILE A 9 -0.29 -1.38 16.99
CA ILE A 9 -1.48 -2.23 17.11
C ILE A 9 -2.75 -1.36 17.17
N THR A 10 -2.76 -0.28 17.96
CA THR A 10 -3.91 0.62 18.00
C THR A 10 -4.15 1.29 16.66
N ALA A 11 -3.09 1.71 15.96
CA ALA A 11 -3.20 2.28 14.62
C ALA A 11 -3.78 1.27 13.62
N LEU A 12 -3.36 0.01 13.70
CA LEU A 12 -3.88 -1.06 12.86
C LEU A 12 -5.38 -1.28 13.10
N LEU A 13 -5.81 -1.29 14.37
CA LEU A 13 -7.23 -1.41 14.74
C LEU A 13 -8.05 -0.21 14.28
N GLU A 14 -7.55 1.02 14.46
CA GLU A 14 -8.16 2.26 13.99
C GLU A 14 -8.41 2.22 12.47
N CYS A 15 -7.36 1.89 11.70
CA CYS A 15 -7.44 1.80 10.24
C CYS A 15 -8.35 0.65 9.77
N SER A 16 -8.35 -0.48 10.47
CA SER A 16 -9.20 -1.64 10.14
C SER A 16 -10.67 -1.34 10.41
N LEU A 17 -10.96 -0.67 11.52
CA LEU A 17 -12.31 -0.22 11.85
C LEU A 17 -12.80 0.83 10.85
N ALA A 18 -11.95 1.80 10.48
CA ALA A 18 -12.28 2.77 9.43
C ALA A 18 -12.61 2.09 8.10
N ALA A 19 -11.83 1.08 7.70
CA ALA A 19 -12.07 0.32 6.48
C ALA A 19 -13.41 -0.43 6.54
N LEU A 20 -13.69 -1.11 7.64
CA LEU A 20 -14.95 -1.84 7.83
C LEU A 20 -16.16 -0.91 7.79
N VAL A 21 -16.10 0.22 8.51
CA VAL A 21 -17.17 1.23 8.51
C VAL A 21 -17.36 1.83 7.12
N THR A 22 -16.27 2.11 6.40
CA THR A 22 -16.33 2.60 5.02
C THR A 22 -17.06 1.62 4.10
N LEU A 23 -16.75 0.33 4.20
CA LEU A 23 -17.42 -0.70 3.40
C LEU A 23 -18.90 -0.80 3.73
N LEU A 24 -19.26 -0.78 5.02
CA LEU A 24 -20.66 -0.89 5.47
C LEU A 24 -21.51 0.33 5.11
N VAL A 25 -20.90 1.51 4.97
CA VAL A 25 -21.60 2.74 4.56
C VAL A 25 -21.68 2.88 3.04
N SER A 26 -20.82 2.18 2.30
CA SER A 26 -20.85 2.16 0.83
C SER A 26 -22.02 1.34 0.30
N ASP A 27 -22.52 1.64 -0.90
CA ASP A 27 -23.64 0.89 -1.50
C ASP A 27 -23.24 -0.55 -1.88
N PRO A 28 -24.05 -1.57 -1.53
CA PRO A 28 -25.22 -1.57 -0.64
C PRO A 28 -24.91 -1.42 0.85
N VAL A 29 -25.59 -0.46 1.48
CA VAL A 29 -25.43 -0.14 2.91
C VAL A 29 -25.71 -1.38 3.77
N GLY A 30 -24.80 -1.67 4.70
CA GLY A 30 -24.87 -2.81 5.61
C GLY A 30 -24.32 -4.13 5.05
N SER A 31 -23.82 -4.13 3.81
CA SER A 31 -23.15 -5.28 3.20
C SER A 31 -21.64 -5.05 3.09
N LEU A 32 -20.86 -6.13 3.08
CA LEU A 32 -19.43 -6.09 2.74
C LEU A 32 -19.18 -6.21 1.22
N HIS A 33 -20.24 -6.38 0.44
CA HIS A 33 -20.17 -6.36 -1.01
C HIS A 33 -20.26 -4.92 -1.50
N ILE A 34 -19.37 -4.51 -2.39
CA ILE A 34 -19.37 -3.18 -3.02
C ILE A 34 -20.04 -3.29 -4.39
N ARG A 35 -21.03 -2.43 -4.69
CA ARG A 35 -21.53 -2.28 -6.06
C ARG A 35 -20.66 -1.27 -6.80
N SER A 36 -19.90 -1.73 -7.80
CA SER A 36 -18.99 -0.89 -8.57
C SER A 36 -19.28 -0.92 -10.08
N CYS A 37 -19.13 0.22 -10.72
CA CYS A 37 -19.14 0.35 -12.17
C CYS A 37 -17.75 0.03 -12.73
N ARG A 38 -17.68 -0.92 -13.67
CA ARG A 38 -16.41 -1.44 -14.21
C ARG A 38 -15.68 -0.36 -15.02
N VAL A 39 -14.47 -0.01 -14.59
CA VAL A 39 -13.54 0.87 -15.34
C VAL A 39 -12.99 0.13 -16.55
N LYS A 40 -13.05 0.77 -17.73
CA LYS A 40 -12.44 0.22 -18.95
C LYS A 40 -11.22 1.03 -19.37
N LYS A 41 -11.28 2.35 -19.26
CA LYS A 41 -10.26 3.28 -19.77
C LYS A 41 -9.88 4.32 -18.72
N LEU A 42 -8.70 4.91 -18.89
CA LEU A 42 -8.24 6.03 -18.06
C LEU A 42 -9.16 7.26 -18.21
N SER A 43 -9.76 7.46 -19.39
CA SER A 43 -10.73 8.52 -19.65
C SER A 43 -11.94 8.48 -18.71
N ASP A 44 -12.32 7.28 -18.24
CA ASP A 44 -13.48 7.09 -17.36
C ASP A 44 -13.28 7.78 -15.99
N TRP A 45 -12.02 8.00 -15.58
CA TRP A 45 -11.65 8.72 -14.35
C TRP A 45 -11.63 10.25 -14.53
N TYR A 46 -11.49 10.75 -15.76
CA TYR A 46 -11.33 12.18 -16.05
C TYR A 46 -12.46 12.67 -16.96
N THR A 47 -13.70 12.45 -16.53
CA THR A 47 -14.92 12.82 -17.27
C THR A 47 -15.01 14.31 -17.59
N MET A 48 -14.39 15.18 -16.80
CA MET A 48 -14.25 16.62 -17.10
C MET A 48 -13.53 16.90 -18.42
N LEU A 49 -12.59 16.03 -18.82
CA LEU A 49 -11.80 16.17 -20.05
C LEU A 49 -12.35 15.31 -21.20
N TYR A 50 -13.02 14.21 -20.86
CA TYR A 50 -13.48 13.19 -21.81
C TYR A 50 -14.95 12.88 -21.61
N ASN A 51 -15.78 13.92 -21.47
CA ASN A 51 -17.21 13.79 -21.18
C ASN A 51 -17.85 12.85 -22.21
N PRO A 52 -18.29 11.64 -21.81
CA PRO A 52 -18.98 10.77 -22.74
C PRO A 52 -20.31 11.45 -23.07
N SER A 53 -20.58 11.73 -24.35
CA SER A 53 -21.91 12.11 -24.81
C SER A 53 -22.84 10.92 -24.58
N PRO A 54 -23.75 10.96 -23.59
CA PRO A 54 -24.68 9.88 -23.40
C PRO A 54 -25.70 10.03 -24.51
N ASP A 55 -25.76 9.09 -25.45
CA ASP A 55 -26.73 9.15 -26.55
C ASP A 55 -28.20 9.01 -26.08
N TYR A 56 -28.52 9.19 -24.78
CA TYR A 56 -29.85 9.17 -24.14
C TYR A 56 -30.75 7.95 -24.47
N ILE A 57 -30.27 6.96 -25.23
CA ILE A 57 -31.04 5.80 -25.69
C ILE A 57 -30.96 4.65 -24.66
N THR A 58 -29.90 4.58 -23.85
CA THR A 58 -29.74 3.51 -22.85
C THR A 58 -29.61 4.07 -21.44
N THR A 59 -30.43 3.57 -20.52
CA THR A 59 -30.39 3.92 -19.09
C THR A 59 -29.21 3.21 -18.42
N VAL A 60 -28.15 3.95 -18.09
CA VAL A 60 -27.02 3.42 -17.34
C VAL A 60 -27.34 3.48 -15.84
N HIS A 61 -27.38 2.34 -15.16
CA HIS A 61 -27.68 2.26 -13.72
C HIS A 61 -26.51 2.70 -12.81
N CYS A 62 -25.55 3.46 -13.32
CA CYS A 62 -24.46 4.03 -12.53
C CYS A 62 -24.86 5.42 -12.02
N THR A 63 -24.43 5.77 -10.80
CA THR A 63 -24.61 7.11 -10.24
C THR A 63 -23.91 8.18 -11.11
N HIS A 64 -24.19 9.46 -10.88
CA HIS A 64 -23.53 10.58 -11.58
C HIS A 64 -22.02 10.74 -11.27
N GLU A 65 -21.42 9.82 -10.50
CA GLU A 65 -20.01 9.87 -10.11
C GLU A 65 -19.12 9.19 -11.16
N ALA A 66 -17.97 9.81 -11.45
CA ALA A 66 -16.91 9.17 -12.23
C ALA A 66 -16.40 7.93 -11.47
N VAL A 67 -16.54 6.74 -12.06
CA VAL A 67 -16.00 5.49 -11.51
C VAL A 67 -16.55 5.16 -10.11
N TYR A 68 -17.88 5.16 -9.97
CA TYR A 68 -18.52 4.80 -8.71
C TYR A 68 -18.14 3.38 -8.23
N PRO A 69 -17.81 3.17 -6.94
CA PRO A 69 -17.50 4.15 -5.88
C PRO A 69 -15.98 4.30 -5.65
N LEU A 70 -15.11 3.81 -6.55
CA LEU A 70 -13.66 3.74 -6.28
C LEU A 70 -13.04 5.12 -6.02
N TYR A 71 -13.64 6.17 -6.57
CA TYR A 71 -13.21 7.53 -6.31
C TYR A 71 -13.63 7.99 -4.90
N THR A 72 -14.93 8.01 -4.59
CA THR A 72 -15.45 8.48 -3.29
C THR A 72 -15.09 7.61 -2.09
N ILE A 73 -15.02 6.29 -2.26
CA ILE A 73 -14.78 5.35 -1.16
C ILE A 73 -13.46 5.62 -0.43
N VAL A 74 -12.44 6.07 -1.17
CA VAL A 74 -11.12 6.39 -0.60
C VAL A 74 -11.19 7.65 0.27
N PHE A 75 -11.96 8.66 -0.12
CA PHE A 75 -12.16 9.87 0.68
C PHE A 75 -12.94 9.59 1.95
N ILE A 76 -13.99 8.76 1.85
CA ILE A 76 -14.78 8.31 2.99
C ILE A 76 -13.87 7.56 3.98
N TYR A 77 -13.01 6.67 3.47
CA TYR A 77 -12.02 5.98 4.28
C TYR A 77 -11.06 6.93 5.01
N TYR A 78 -10.48 7.90 4.31
CA TYR A 78 -9.58 8.88 4.93
C TYR A 78 -10.28 9.75 5.98
N ALA A 79 -11.54 10.12 5.75
CA ALA A 79 -12.34 10.84 6.72
C ALA A 79 -12.57 10.01 7.99
N PHE A 80 -12.95 8.73 7.87
CA PHE A 80 -13.10 7.86 9.03
C PHE A 80 -11.78 7.60 9.75
N CYS A 81 -10.67 7.42 9.02
CA CYS A 81 -9.35 7.30 9.63
C CYS A 81 -8.99 8.54 10.46
N LEU A 82 -9.21 9.75 9.91
CA LEU A 82 -8.99 11.00 10.62
C LEU A 82 -9.84 11.11 11.88
N VAL A 83 -11.14 10.85 11.78
CA VAL A 83 -12.08 10.92 12.91
C VAL A 83 -11.69 9.92 14.00
N LEU A 84 -11.44 8.66 13.64
CA LEU A 84 -11.05 7.64 14.60
C LEU A 84 -9.70 7.96 15.25
N MET A 85 -8.70 8.43 14.50
CA MET A 85 -7.42 8.85 15.10
C MET A 85 -7.58 10.04 16.04
N MET A 86 -8.42 11.02 15.70
CA MET A 86 -8.67 12.19 16.54
C MET A 86 -9.48 11.87 17.80
N LEU A 87 -10.35 10.86 17.76
CA LEU A 87 -11.18 10.46 18.91
C LEU A 87 -10.48 9.41 19.79
N LEU A 88 -9.97 8.33 19.21
CA LEU A 88 -9.44 7.19 19.95
C LEU A 88 -8.06 7.48 20.53
N ARG A 89 -7.16 8.16 19.78
CA ARG A 89 -5.79 8.40 20.29
C ARG A 89 -5.76 9.25 21.55
N PRO A 90 -6.49 10.39 21.67
CA PRO A 90 -6.50 11.15 22.92
C PRO A 90 -7.07 10.37 24.10
N LEU A 91 -8.10 9.53 23.87
CA LEU A 91 -8.72 8.70 24.91
C LEU A 91 -7.80 7.57 25.38
N LEU A 92 -7.18 6.85 24.45
CA LEU A 92 -6.17 5.83 24.73
C LEU A 92 -4.98 6.43 25.46
N VAL A 93 -4.53 7.61 25.04
CA VAL A 93 -3.43 8.34 25.68
C VAL A 93 -3.76 8.74 27.11
N LYS A 94 -5.00 9.13 27.41
CA LYS A 94 -5.45 9.41 28.79
C LYS A 94 -5.41 8.15 29.66
N LYS A 95 -5.73 6.98 29.09
CA LYS A 95 -5.75 5.68 29.79
C LYS A 95 -4.35 5.04 29.93
N ILE A 96 -3.46 5.30 28.99
CA ILE A 96 -2.07 4.80 28.92
C ILE A 96 -1.08 5.83 29.52
N ALA A 97 -1.58 6.95 30.06
CA ALA A 97 -0.81 8.11 30.52
C ALA A 97 0.23 7.84 31.62
N CYS A 98 0.17 6.72 32.35
CA CYS A 98 1.14 6.41 33.40
C CYS A 98 2.56 6.08 32.89
N GLY A 99 2.78 5.86 31.59
CA GLY A 99 4.08 5.35 31.10
C GLY A 99 4.69 5.97 29.84
N LEU A 100 4.06 6.94 29.17
CA LEU A 100 4.59 7.56 27.95
C LEU A 100 4.82 9.07 28.08
N GLY A 101 6.00 9.52 27.65
CA GLY A 101 6.37 10.93 27.55
C GLY A 101 5.41 11.76 26.67
N LYS A 102 5.24 13.03 27.04
CA LYS A 102 4.24 13.94 26.48
C LYS A 102 4.47 14.31 25.00
N SER A 103 5.72 14.28 24.53
CA SER A 103 6.14 14.80 23.22
C SER A 103 5.87 13.87 22.03
N ASP A 104 6.09 12.56 22.16
CA ASP A 104 5.95 11.64 21.02
C ASP A 104 4.50 11.35 20.62
N ARG A 105 3.55 11.59 21.53
CA ARG A 105 2.12 11.31 21.31
C ARG A 105 1.49 12.23 20.28
N PHE A 106 1.77 13.53 20.39
CA PHE A 106 1.23 14.54 19.48
C PHE A 106 1.89 14.49 18.10
N LYS A 107 3.16 14.08 18.00
CA LYS A 107 3.83 13.91 16.70
C LYS A 107 3.05 12.99 15.76
N SER A 108 2.49 11.89 16.28
CA SER A 108 1.71 10.97 15.44
C SER A 108 0.40 11.57 14.94
N ILE A 109 -0.26 12.41 15.74
CA ILE A 109 -1.51 13.09 15.38
C ILE A 109 -1.23 14.19 14.36
N TYR A 110 -0.19 15.00 14.58
CA TYR A 110 0.22 16.02 13.63
C TYR A 110 0.67 15.42 12.30
N ALA A 111 1.46 14.34 12.32
CA ALA A 111 1.85 13.65 11.11
C ALA A 111 0.61 13.21 10.31
N ALA A 112 -0.37 12.57 10.94
CA ALA A 112 -1.62 12.19 10.29
C ALA A 112 -2.35 13.40 9.69
N LEU A 113 -2.45 14.52 10.44
CA LEU A 113 -3.12 15.73 9.99
C LEU A 113 -2.46 16.38 8.75
N TYR A 114 -1.16 16.17 8.54
CA TYR A 114 -0.47 16.57 7.31
C TYR A 114 -0.59 15.51 6.20
N PHE A 115 -0.46 14.23 6.53
CA PHE A 115 -0.46 13.15 5.54
C PHE A 115 -1.82 12.96 4.87
N PHE A 116 -2.92 12.97 5.62
CA PHE A 116 -4.25 12.71 5.04
C PHE A 116 -4.65 13.74 3.98
N PRO A 117 -4.49 15.06 4.19
CA PRO A 117 -4.73 16.04 3.13
C PRO A 117 -3.83 15.88 1.89
N ILE A 118 -2.58 15.48 2.06
CA ILE A 118 -1.69 15.21 0.92
C ILE A 118 -2.21 14.00 0.14
N LEU A 119 -2.60 12.93 0.84
CA LEU A 119 -3.18 11.73 0.22
C LEU A 119 -4.52 12.02 -0.47
N THR A 120 -5.37 12.89 0.09
CA THR A 120 -6.63 13.28 -0.56
C THR A 120 -6.37 14.05 -1.85
N VAL A 121 -5.41 14.98 -1.86
CA VAL A 121 -5.04 15.71 -3.09
C VAL A 121 -4.44 14.76 -4.13
N LEU A 122 -3.57 13.83 -3.73
CA LEU A 122 -3.02 12.81 -4.63
C LEU A 122 -4.11 11.91 -5.20
N GLN A 123 -5.07 11.48 -4.40
CA GLN A 123 -6.21 10.70 -4.87
C GLN A 123 -7.14 11.51 -5.79
N ALA A 124 -7.39 12.77 -5.46
CA ALA A 124 -8.27 13.64 -6.25
C ALA A 124 -7.70 13.95 -7.63
N VAL A 125 -6.40 14.22 -7.72
CA VAL A 125 -5.73 14.59 -8.97
C VAL A 125 -5.24 13.35 -9.73
N GLY A 126 -4.66 12.40 -9.01
CA GLY A 126 -3.92 11.27 -9.57
C GLY A 126 -4.62 9.92 -9.45
N GLY A 127 -5.81 9.83 -8.85
CA GLY A 127 -6.51 8.57 -8.58
C GLY A 127 -6.56 7.66 -9.82
N GLY A 128 -7.04 8.17 -10.95
CA GLY A 128 -7.11 7.36 -12.18
C GLY A 128 -5.75 6.84 -12.64
N LEU A 129 -4.69 7.65 -12.54
CA LEU A 129 -3.34 7.24 -12.89
C LEU A 129 -2.79 6.21 -11.88
N LEU A 130 -3.05 6.41 -10.59
CA LEU A 130 -2.64 5.50 -9.52
C LEU A 130 -3.27 4.12 -9.71
N TYR A 131 -4.57 4.03 -9.95
CA TYR A 131 -5.26 2.75 -10.17
C TYR A 131 -4.84 2.07 -11.48
N TYR A 132 -4.58 2.85 -12.53
CA TYR A 132 -4.13 2.30 -13.81
C TYR A 132 -2.68 1.80 -13.77
N ALA A 133 -1.80 2.55 -13.10
CA ALA A 133 -0.37 2.23 -12.99
C ALA A 133 -0.04 1.32 -11.78
N PHE A 134 -1.00 1.09 -10.88
CA PHE A 134 -0.87 0.30 -9.65
C PHE A 134 -0.04 -0.99 -9.80
N PRO A 135 -0.37 -1.90 -10.74
CA PRO A 135 0.40 -3.14 -10.89
C PRO A 135 1.87 -2.91 -11.17
N TYR A 136 2.17 -1.93 -12.04
CA TYR A 136 3.54 -1.59 -12.42
C TYR A 136 4.29 -0.90 -11.27
N ILE A 137 3.61 -0.01 -10.53
CA ILE A 137 4.18 0.67 -9.37
C ILE A 137 4.61 -0.36 -8.31
N ILE A 138 3.73 -1.30 -7.95
CA ILE A 138 4.03 -2.33 -6.95
C ILE A 138 5.14 -3.25 -7.44
N LEU A 139 5.12 -3.66 -8.71
CA LEU A 139 6.14 -4.55 -9.27
C LEU A 139 7.52 -3.89 -9.27
N VAL A 140 7.64 -2.65 -9.74
CA VAL A 140 8.93 -1.93 -9.77
C VAL A 140 9.40 -1.61 -8.36
N LEU A 141 8.54 -1.09 -7.48
CA LEU A 141 8.93 -0.78 -6.11
C LEU A 141 9.38 -2.04 -5.35
N SER A 142 8.67 -3.16 -5.47
CA SER A 142 9.05 -4.40 -4.81
C SER A 142 10.42 -4.92 -5.27
N LEU A 143 10.76 -4.77 -6.55
CA LEU A 143 12.09 -5.11 -7.08
C LEU A 143 13.17 -4.18 -6.52
N VAL A 144 12.95 -2.87 -6.56
CA VAL A 144 13.92 -1.87 -6.09
C VAL A 144 14.16 -2.01 -4.59
N THR A 145 13.10 -2.12 -3.78
CA THR A 145 13.25 -2.24 -2.33
C THR A 145 13.90 -3.56 -1.93
N LEU A 146 13.64 -4.65 -2.65
CA LEU A 146 14.33 -5.93 -2.44
C LEU A 146 15.82 -5.81 -2.76
N ALA A 147 16.18 -5.20 -3.89
CA ALA A 147 17.57 -5.00 -4.28
C ALA A 147 18.33 -4.14 -3.25
N VAL A 148 17.75 -3.00 -2.86
CA VAL A 148 18.31 -2.10 -1.84
C VAL A 148 18.42 -2.81 -0.48
N TYR A 149 17.42 -3.60 -0.10
CA TYR A 149 17.46 -4.36 1.15
C TYR A 149 18.59 -5.37 1.17
N MET A 150 18.76 -6.13 0.08
CA MET A 150 19.81 -7.15 -0.03
C MET A 150 21.22 -6.55 -0.05
N SER A 151 21.40 -5.40 -0.73
CA SER A 151 22.68 -4.69 -0.77
C SER A 151 23.03 -4.07 0.58
N ALA A 152 22.09 -3.35 1.20
CA ALA A 152 22.32 -2.69 2.49
C ALA A 152 22.44 -3.68 3.66
N SER A 153 21.85 -4.88 3.53
CA SER A 153 21.95 -5.93 4.54
C SER A 153 23.18 -6.82 4.39
N GLU A 154 24.03 -6.58 3.38
CA GLU A 154 25.26 -7.33 3.05
C GLU A 154 24.99 -8.85 3.02
N VAL A 155 23.95 -9.26 2.31
CA VAL A 155 23.62 -10.68 2.19
C VAL A 155 24.48 -11.29 1.08
N GLU A 156 25.56 -11.98 1.44
CA GLU A 156 26.47 -12.60 0.47
C GLU A 156 26.08 -14.04 0.13
N SER A 157 25.44 -14.77 1.06
CA SER A 157 25.11 -16.19 0.87
C SER A 157 23.73 -16.58 1.40
N CYS A 158 23.19 -17.70 0.89
CA CYS A 158 21.95 -18.30 1.42
C CYS A 158 22.04 -18.64 2.91
N LYS A 159 23.25 -18.96 3.40
CA LYS A 159 23.47 -19.28 4.82
C LYS A 159 23.22 -18.06 5.70
N ASP A 160 23.67 -16.88 5.28
CA ASP A 160 23.48 -15.62 6.02
C ASP A 160 22.01 -15.20 6.12
N LEU A 161 21.21 -15.65 5.17
CA LEU A 161 19.77 -15.44 5.16
C LEU A 161 19.05 -16.36 6.15
N LEU A 162 19.45 -17.64 6.21
CA LEU A 162 18.88 -18.66 7.11
C LEU A 162 19.29 -18.47 8.58
N VAL A 163 20.52 -17.99 8.83
CA VAL A 163 21.03 -17.78 10.20
C VAL A 163 20.26 -16.68 10.93
N ARG A 164 19.83 -15.62 10.22
CA ARG A 164 19.10 -14.50 10.82
C ARG A 164 17.61 -14.56 10.47
N LYS A 165 16.79 -15.11 11.38
CA LYS A 165 15.31 -15.18 11.24
C LYS A 165 14.66 -13.87 10.79
N LYS A 166 15.17 -12.71 11.23
CA LYS A 166 14.68 -11.38 10.82
C LYS A 166 14.82 -11.14 9.31
N ARG A 167 15.92 -11.57 8.68
CA ARG A 167 16.16 -11.41 7.24
C ARG A 167 15.18 -12.25 6.42
N LEU A 168 14.88 -13.45 6.90
CA LEU A 168 13.92 -14.34 6.26
C LEU A 168 12.50 -13.76 6.29
N VAL A 169 12.09 -13.16 7.43
CA VAL A 169 10.79 -12.47 7.53
C VAL A 169 10.70 -11.33 6.51
N VAL A 170 11.73 -10.48 6.42
CA VAL A 170 11.74 -9.37 5.47
C VAL A 170 11.74 -9.85 4.02
N LEU A 171 12.49 -10.90 3.69
CA LEU A 171 12.48 -11.50 2.35
C LEU A 171 11.09 -12.03 1.99
N PHE A 172 10.47 -12.78 2.92
CA PHE A 172 9.14 -13.32 2.70
C PHE A 172 8.10 -12.21 2.50
N SER A 173 8.19 -11.11 3.27
CA SER A 173 7.33 -9.93 3.05
C SER A 173 7.52 -9.32 1.65
N HIS A 174 8.76 -9.24 1.15
CA HIS A 174 9.02 -8.75 -0.21
C HIS A 174 8.48 -9.70 -1.28
N TRP A 175 8.59 -11.02 -1.08
CA TRP A 175 8.02 -12.02 -1.98
C TRP A 175 6.50 -11.93 -2.04
N LEU A 176 5.83 -11.75 -0.90
CA LEU A 176 4.39 -11.53 -0.87
C LEU A 176 4.00 -10.26 -1.63
N LEU A 177 4.72 -9.16 -1.43
CA LEU A 177 4.47 -7.90 -2.14
C LEU A 177 4.69 -8.05 -3.66
N HIS A 178 5.75 -8.75 -4.06
CA HIS A 178 6.07 -8.97 -5.46
C HIS A 178 5.06 -9.92 -6.14
N ALA A 179 4.66 -10.99 -5.45
CA ALA A 179 3.59 -11.89 -5.89
C ALA A 179 2.27 -11.14 -6.08
N TYR A 180 1.92 -10.25 -5.15
CA TYR A 180 0.75 -9.39 -5.26
C TYR A 180 0.83 -8.47 -6.49
N GLY A 181 2.00 -7.91 -6.79
CA GLY A 181 2.26 -7.16 -8.02
C GLY A 181 1.99 -7.98 -9.29
N ILE A 182 2.50 -9.22 -9.37
CA ILE A 182 2.26 -10.11 -10.50
C ILE A 182 0.75 -10.43 -10.65
N ILE A 183 0.08 -10.80 -9.56
CA ILE A 183 -1.36 -11.11 -9.56
C ILE A 183 -2.19 -9.90 -10.02
N SER A 184 -1.79 -8.69 -9.64
CA SER A 184 -2.49 -7.47 -10.03
C SER A 184 -2.41 -7.16 -11.53
N ILE A 185 -1.37 -7.63 -12.24
CA ILE A 185 -1.26 -7.53 -13.70
C ILE A 185 -2.21 -8.51 -14.39
N SER A 186 -2.26 -9.74 -13.88
CA SER A 186 -3.02 -10.86 -14.43
C SER A 186 -4.55 -10.70 -14.36
N LYS A 187 -5.03 -9.66 -13.66
CA LYS A 187 -6.46 -9.31 -13.51
C LYS A 187 -7.32 -10.57 -13.30
N LEU A 188 -7.11 -11.31 -12.20
CA LEU A 188 -7.87 -12.47 -11.63
C LEU A 188 -8.65 -13.44 -12.56
N ASP A 189 -9.34 -12.96 -13.59
CA ASP A 189 -10.03 -13.67 -14.68
C ASP A 189 -9.12 -14.65 -15.46
N LYS A 190 -7.79 -14.50 -15.43
CA LYS A 190 -6.82 -15.40 -16.09
C LYS A 190 -5.86 -16.13 -15.13
N LEU A 191 -6.24 -16.26 -13.86
CA LEU A 191 -5.34 -16.75 -12.81
C LEU A 191 -4.72 -18.13 -13.12
N GLU A 192 -5.43 -19.03 -13.81
CA GLU A 192 -4.91 -20.35 -14.20
C GLU A 192 -3.77 -20.28 -15.24
N GLN A 193 -3.84 -19.32 -16.17
CA GLN A 193 -2.82 -19.14 -17.21
C GLN A 193 -1.58 -18.42 -16.68
N ASP A 194 -1.77 -17.56 -15.67
CA ASP A 194 -0.71 -16.71 -15.11
C ASP A 194 -0.11 -17.24 -13.81
N LEU A 195 -0.65 -18.32 -13.25
CA LEU A 195 -0.08 -19.06 -12.13
C LEU A 195 1.41 -19.44 -12.31
N PRO A 196 1.92 -19.84 -13.49
CA PRO A 196 3.35 -20.05 -13.68
C PRO A 196 4.21 -18.79 -13.48
N LEU A 197 3.66 -17.58 -13.66
CA LEU A 197 4.42 -16.36 -13.39
C LEU A 197 4.72 -16.19 -11.89
N LEU A 198 3.93 -16.79 -11.00
CA LEU A 198 4.20 -16.79 -9.57
C LEU A 198 5.50 -17.55 -9.23
N ALA A 199 5.94 -18.48 -10.09
CA ALA A 199 7.22 -19.15 -9.92
C ALA A 199 8.42 -18.19 -10.10
N LEU A 200 8.22 -17.01 -10.73
CA LEU A 200 9.26 -15.98 -10.85
C LEU A 200 9.37 -15.09 -9.62
N VAL A 201 8.49 -15.22 -8.62
CA VAL A 201 8.55 -14.41 -7.38
C VAL A 201 9.93 -14.43 -6.70
N PRO A 202 10.60 -15.59 -6.51
CA PRO A 202 11.93 -15.64 -5.91
C PRO A 202 13.06 -15.25 -6.87
N ALA A 203 12.80 -15.10 -8.18
CA ALA A 203 13.84 -14.89 -9.19
C ALA A 203 14.72 -13.67 -8.94
N PRO A 204 14.20 -12.49 -8.51
CA PRO A 204 15.06 -11.34 -8.21
C PRO A 204 16.03 -11.60 -7.05
N ALA A 205 15.58 -12.31 -6.01
CA ALA A 205 16.42 -12.66 -4.86
C ALA A 205 17.47 -13.70 -5.25
N LEU A 206 17.10 -14.70 -6.06
CA LEU A 206 18.03 -15.70 -6.56
C LEU A 206 19.08 -15.07 -7.49
N PHE A 207 18.66 -14.19 -8.39
CA PHE A 207 19.55 -13.44 -9.27
C PHE A 207 20.58 -12.62 -8.47
N TYR A 208 20.12 -11.92 -7.42
CA TYR A 208 21.02 -11.21 -6.51
C TYR A 208 22.02 -12.15 -5.85
N LEU A 209 21.58 -13.27 -5.28
CA LEU A 209 22.48 -14.23 -4.61
C LEU A 209 23.52 -14.86 -5.56
N LEU A 210 23.14 -15.11 -6.81
CA LEU A 210 24.05 -15.63 -7.83
C LEU A 210 25.08 -14.59 -8.28
N THR A 211 24.71 -13.32 -8.27
CA THR A 211 25.58 -12.22 -8.72
C THR A 211 26.41 -11.60 -7.60
N ALA A 212 25.96 -11.67 -6.35
CA ALA A 212 26.58 -11.02 -5.19
C ALA A 212 28.08 -11.35 -5.02
N LYS A 213 28.48 -12.57 -5.38
CA LYS A 213 29.89 -13.01 -5.36
C LYS A 213 30.77 -12.21 -6.34
N TYR A 214 30.20 -11.73 -7.43
CA TYR A 214 30.92 -10.99 -8.47
C TYR A 214 30.83 -9.46 -8.30
N THR A 215 29.81 -8.97 -7.60
CA THR A 215 29.53 -7.53 -7.46
C THR A 215 30.11 -6.88 -6.19
N GLU A 216 30.66 -7.65 -5.24
CA GLU A 216 31.25 -7.15 -3.97
C GLU A 216 30.49 -5.95 -3.37
N PRO A 217 29.21 -6.12 -2.98
CA PRO A 217 28.34 -5.00 -2.59
C PRO A 217 28.87 -4.20 -1.38
N SER A 218 29.69 -4.81 -0.52
CA SER A 218 30.36 -4.19 0.62
C SER A 218 31.38 -3.12 0.21
N ARG A 219 31.97 -3.22 -0.99
CA ARG A 219 32.92 -2.23 -1.51
C ARG A 219 32.23 -0.92 -1.90
N ILE A 220 31.02 -1.01 -2.43
CA ILE A 220 30.22 0.17 -2.84
C ILE A 220 29.79 0.99 -1.61
N LEU A 221 29.38 0.32 -0.51
CA LEU A 221 28.99 0.98 0.73
C LEU A 221 30.19 1.60 1.47
N SER A 222 31.36 0.95 1.44
CA SER A 222 32.58 1.48 2.06
C SER A 222 33.19 2.65 1.29
N GLU A 223 33.16 2.64 -0.05
CA GLU A 223 33.57 3.78 -0.88
C GLU A 223 32.60 4.97 -0.75
N GLY A 224 31.28 4.73 -0.61
CA GLY A 224 30.29 5.78 -0.38
C GLY A 224 30.30 6.40 1.03
N GLY A 225 30.81 5.67 2.03
CA GLY A 225 30.93 6.14 3.42
C GLY A 225 32.18 6.98 3.70
N ASN A 226 33.20 6.91 2.84
CA ASN A 226 34.49 7.60 3.02
C ASN A 226 34.55 8.96 2.28
N GLY A 227 33.41 9.43 1.79
CA GLY A 227 33.25 10.70 1.03
C GLY A 227 32.78 11.90 1.87
N HIS A 228 32.92 11.85 3.20
CA HIS A 228 32.64 12.97 4.12
C HIS A 228 33.79 13.17 5.11
#